data_AF-A0A2V6RFB0-F1
#
_entry.id   AF-A0A2V6RFB0-F1
#
_cell.length_a   1.000
_cell.length_b   1.000
_cell.length_c   1.000
_cell.angle_alpha   90.00
_cell.angle_beta   90.00
_cell.angle_gamma   90.00
#
_symmetry.space_group_name_H-M   'P 1'
#
loop_
_entity.id
_entity.type
_entity.pdbx_description
1 polymer ?
#
loop_
_entity_poly.entity_id
_entity_poly.type
_entity_poly.pdbx_seq_one_letter_code
_entity_poly.pdbx_strand_id
1 'polypeptide(L)'
;MPEDRPVLRDGVIAGLIGAAVVAVWFLIFDIARGRPLLTPALLGSAVFEGITDPSQVVVSVGPVFFYTLLHGVAFVGFGVVAASLIQAAEREPALLIAFAILFAGFEAFFIGAAAALGTSMLGALVWWAILAGNLLASVAMLWYFFARHRRLPEMLIGTWGGVVREGAVAGMLGAVVVAVWFLLLDLAEGQPLHTPILLGTRIFGAAHPAAVIVILYTIVHGLTFILFGVIAAALISGAEEQPLLVLGLAILFTAFEVFFVGAVVIAAKWVLDEVSGWALFLGNIFAATAMLWYFFARHRTLATRLIGSWEDD
;
A
#
# COMPACT_ATOMS: atom_id res chain seq x y z
N MET A 1 -27.01 -4.43 27.89
CA MET A 1 -25.67 -3.84 27.96
C MET A 1 -24.83 -4.58 26.94
N PRO A 2 -24.32 -3.95 25.86
CA PRO A 2 -23.35 -4.64 25.01
C PRO A 2 -22.15 -4.98 25.89
N GLU A 3 -21.71 -6.23 25.90
CA GLU A 3 -20.52 -6.64 26.64
C GLU A 3 -19.35 -5.72 26.26
N ASP A 4 -18.74 -5.05 27.24
CA ASP A 4 -17.42 -4.43 27.09
C ASP A 4 -16.42 -5.55 26.80
N ARG A 5 -16.33 -5.94 25.52
CA ARG A 5 -15.33 -6.88 25.06
C ARG A 5 -13.98 -6.19 25.22
N PRO A 6 -13.01 -6.81 25.92
CA PRO A 6 -11.76 -6.13 26.21
C PRO A 6 -10.97 -5.93 24.93
N VAL A 7 -11.09 -4.73 24.34
CA VAL A 7 -10.31 -4.23 23.19
C VAL A 7 -8.83 -4.49 23.38
N LEU A 8 -8.34 -4.31 24.60
CA LEU A 8 -6.97 -4.59 24.99
C LEU A 8 -6.60 -6.07 24.74
N ARG A 9 -7.45 -7.02 25.15
CA ARG A 9 -7.18 -8.45 24.96
C ARG A 9 -7.17 -8.81 23.48
N ASP A 10 -8.20 -8.39 22.75
CA ASP A 10 -8.33 -8.75 21.34
C ASP A 10 -7.21 -8.09 20.52
N GLY A 11 -6.82 -6.86 20.88
CA GLY A 11 -5.67 -6.18 20.29
C GLY A 11 -4.32 -6.82 20.61
N VAL A 12 -4.09 -7.24 21.86
CA VAL A 12 -2.86 -7.98 22.24
C VAL A 12 -2.76 -9.29 21.47
N ILE A 13 -3.85 -10.06 21.37
CA ILE A 13 -3.86 -11.33 20.64
C ILE A 13 -3.61 -11.09 19.16
N ALA A 14 -4.30 -10.13 18.54
CA ALA A 14 -4.08 -9.78 17.15
C ALA A 14 -2.62 -9.36 16.91
N GLY A 15 -2.06 -8.50 17.76
CA GLY A 15 -0.67 -8.09 17.68
C GLY A 15 0.31 -9.26 17.76
N LEU A 16 0.12 -10.17 18.71
CA LEU A 16 0.95 -11.37 18.83
C LEU A 16 0.85 -12.29 17.60
N ILE A 17 -0.33 -12.41 16.99
CA ILE A 17 -0.52 -13.14 15.73
C ILE A 17 0.31 -12.48 14.62
N GLY A 18 0.18 -11.15 14.45
CA GLY A 18 0.96 -10.42 13.45
C GLY A 18 2.47 -10.56 13.67
N ALA A 19 2.92 -10.40 14.91
CA ALA A 19 4.33 -10.54 15.27
C ALA A 19 4.87 -11.93 14.91
N ALA A 20 4.13 -12.99 15.24
CA ALA A 20 4.49 -14.36 14.96
C ALA A 20 4.52 -14.65 13.46
N VAL A 21 3.55 -14.16 12.69
CA VAL A 21 3.50 -14.36 11.23
C VAL A 21 4.72 -13.70 10.56
N VAL A 22 5.05 -12.46 10.91
CA VAL A 22 6.25 -11.79 10.38
C VAL A 22 7.53 -12.55 10.77
N ALA A 23 7.64 -12.97 12.04
CA ALA A 23 8.82 -13.70 12.52
C ALA A 23 9.00 -15.03 11.78
N VAL A 24 7.92 -15.79 11.58
CA VAL A 24 7.95 -17.06 10.83
C VAL A 24 8.29 -16.82 9.35
N TRP A 25 7.69 -15.81 8.72
CA TRP A 25 8.00 -15.44 7.34
C TRP A 25 9.50 -15.14 7.16
N PHE A 26 10.07 -14.27 8.00
CA PHE A 26 11.49 -13.93 7.91
C PHE A 26 12.39 -15.09 8.30
N LEU A 27 12.00 -15.95 9.23
CA LEU A 27 12.75 -17.17 9.52
C LEU A 27 12.84 -18.09 8.30
N ILE A 28 11.72 -18.31 7.59
CA ILE A 28 11.70 -19.09 6.35
C ILE A 28 12.57 -18.42 5.29
N PHE A 29 12.44 -17.11 5.10
CA PHE A 29 13.20 -16.34 4.14
C PHE A 29 14.72 -16.38 4.42
N ASP A 30 15.11 -16.28 5.68
CA ASP A 30 16.48 -16.33 6.15
C ASP A 30 17.10 -17.74 5.99
N ILE A 31 16.33 -18.79 6.30
CA ILE A 31 16.74 -20.18 6.06
C ILE A 31 16.93 -20.42 4.56
N ALA A 32 16.03 -19.92 3.71
CA ALA A 32 16.16 -20.05 2.26
C ALA A 32 17.42 -19.38 1.70
N ARG A 33 17.94 -18.36 2.39
CA ARG A 33 19.22 -17.68 2.07
C ARG A 33 20.44 -18.31 2.77
N GLY A 34 20.25 -19.40 3.51
CA GLY A 34 21.30 -20.11 4.23
C GLY A 34 21.82 -19.40 5.47
N ARG A 35 21.10 -18.39 5.99
CA ARG A 35 21.52 -17.59 7.15
C ARG A 35 20.35 -17.40 8.13
N PRO A 36 19.97 -18.43 8.92
CA PRO A 36 18.85 -18.35 9.85
C PRO A 36 18.98 -17.16 10.82
N LEU A 37 17.86 -16.48 11.10
CA LEU A 37 17.78 -15.33 12.02
C LEU A 37 18.62 -14.11 11.60
N LEU A 38 19.03 -14.03 10.34
CA LEU A 38 19.78 -12.87 9.82
C LEU A 38 18.97 -11.58 9.93
N THR A 39 17.69 -11.60 9.56
CA THR A 39 16.82 -10.41 9.58
C THR A 39 16.69 -9.79 10.97
N PRO A 40 16.30 -10.55 12.03
CA PRO A 40 16.25 -9.98 13.38
C PRO A 40 17.64 -9.61 13.92
N ALA A 41 18.72 -10.25 13.46
CA ALA A 41 20.09 -9.84 13.83
C ALA A 41 20.47 -8.50 13.19
N LEU A 42 20.20 -8.31 11.90
CA LEU A 42 20.45 -7.06 11.17
C LEU A 42 19.72 -5.89 11.83
N LEU A 43 18.42 -6.05 12.08
CA LEU A 43 17.60 -5.00 12.67
C LEU A 43 17.94 -4.77 14.14
N GLY A 44 18.24 -5.83 14.90
CA GLY A 44 18.70 -5.74 16.28
C GLY A 44 20.02 -5.00 16.41
N SER A 45 21.02 -5.37 15.62
CA SER A 45 22.33 -4.71 15.65
C SER A 45 22.24 -3.26 15.15
N ALA A 46 21.36 -2.96 14.19
CA ALA A 46 21.13 -1.58 13.76
C ALA A 46 20.51 -0.72 14.89
N VAL A 47 19.48 -1.24 15.57
CA VAL A 47 18.74 -0.46 16.59
C VAL A 47 19.50 -0.36 17.91
N PHE A 48 20.10 -1.46 18.38
CA PHE A 48 20.68 -1.53 19.72
C PHE A 48 22.20 -1.33 19.75
N GLU A 49 22.89 -1.56 18.63
CA GLU A 49 24.35 -1.48 18.53
C GLU A 49 24.81 -0.40 17.54
N GLY A 50 23.90 0.20 16.77
CA GLY A 50 24.21 1.22 15.75
C GLY A 50 24.90 0.67 14.49
N ILE A 51 24.93 -0.66 14.31
CA ILE A 51 25.60 -1.30 13.17
C ILE A 51 24.65 -1.28 11.95
N THR A 52 24.92 -0.38 11.02
CA THR A 52 24.12 -0.17 9.80
C THR A 52 24.71 -0.83 8.55
N ASP A 53 25.96 -1.30 8.61
CA ASP A 53 26.59 -2.09 7.57
C ASP A 53 26.26 -3.58 7.74
N PRO A 54 25.47 -4.20 6.84
CA PRO A 54 25.11 -5.62 6.93
C PRO A 54 26.31 -6.57 6.93
N SER A 55 27.47 -6.15 6.41
CA SER A 55 28.68 -6.97 6.38
C SER A 55 29.33 -7.15 7.76
N GLN A 56 29.05 -6.24 8.68
CA GLN A 56 29.58 -6.24 10.04
C GLN A 56 28.69 -7.02 11.03
N VAL A 57 27.48 -7.41 10.60
CA VAL A 57 26.52 -8.08 11.48
C VAL A 57 26.84 -9.56 11.64
N VAL A 58 26.98 -9.96 12.90
CA VAL A 58 27.09 -11.36 13.33
C VAL A 58 25.80 -11.78 13.99
N VAL A 59 25.20 -12.88 13.51
CA VAL A 59 23.99 -13.44 14.12
C VAL A 59 24.34 -13.92 15.53
N SER A 60 23.81 -13.23 16.54
CA SER A 60 24.02 -13.54 17.94
C SER A 60 22.72 -13.38 18.72
N VAL A 61 22.65 -14.06 19.88
CA VAL A 61 21.42 -14.15 20.67
C VAL A 61 20.94 -12.77 21.14
N GLY A 62 21.86 -11.87 21.52
CA GLY A 62 21.53 -10.56 22.08
C GLY A 62 20.68 -9.70 21.15
N PRO A 63 21.21 -9.25 20.00
CA PRO A 63 20.49 -8.44 19.03
C PRO A 63 19.18 -9.08 18.56
N VAL A 64 19.20 -10.39 18.28
CA VAL A 64 18.00 -11.14 17.86
C VAL A 64 16.93 -11.10 18.95
N PHE A 65 17.30 -11.33 20.21
CA PHE A 65 16.37 -11.34 21.33
C PHE A 65 15.75 -9.96 21.57
N PHE A 66 16.57 -8.91 21.68
CA PHE A 66 16.08 -7.56 21.94
C PHE A 66 15.23 -7.03 20.78
N TYR A 67 15.61 -7.33 19.54
CA TYR A 67 14.78 -7.01 18.39
C TYR A 67 13.44 -7.76 18.40
N THR A 68 13.45 -9.06 18.71
CA THR A 68 12.22 -9.86 18.78
C THR A 68 11.26 -9.32 19.85
N LEU A 69 11.79 -8.86 21.00
CA LEU A 69 11.00 -8.22 22.05
C LEU A 69 10.43 -6.87 21.58
N LEU A 70 11.25 -6.02 20.99
CA LEU A 70 10.83 -4.72 20.45
C LEU A 70 9.74 -4.90 19.38
N HIS A 71 9.94 -5.84 18.46
CA HIS A 71 8.99 -6.22 17.42
C HIS A 71 7.66 -6.68 18.02
N GLY A 72 7.71 -7.57 19.01
CA GLY A 72 6.51 -8.05 19.71
C GLY A 72 5.73 -6.92 20.40
N VAL A 73 6.41 -6.02 21.10
CA VAL A 73 5.79 -4.86 21.76
C VAL A 73 5.16 -3.91 20.73
N ALA A 74 5.86 -3.63 19.63
CA ALA A 74 5.36 -2.77 18.56
C ALA A 74 4.08 -3.35 17.93
N PHE A 75 4.07 -4.65 17.61
CA PHE A 75 2.91 -5.33 17.05
C PHE A 75 1.74 -5.42 18.04
N VAL A 76 2.00 -5.62 19.33
CA VAL A 76 0.96 -5.55 20.37
C VAL A 76 0.34 -4.15 20.43
N GLY A 77 1.17 -3.10 20.42
CA GLY A 77 0.68 -1.72 20.35
C GLY A 77 -0.18 -1.47 19.12
N PHE A 78 0.29 -1.89 17.94
CA PHE A 78 -0.47 -1.79 16.69
C PHE A 78 -1.80 -2.56 16.76
N GLY A 79 -1.79 -3.79 17.28
CA GLY A 79 -2.99 -4.61 17.44
C GLY A 79 -4.02 -3.96 18.37
N VAL A 80 -3.60 -3.32 19.46
CA VAL A 80 -4.48 -2.57 20.37
C VAL A 80 -5.11 -1.36 19.68
N VAL A 81 -4.33 -0.60 18.89
CA VAL A 81 -4.86 0.52 18.10
C VAL A 81 -5.86 -0.01 17.06
N ALA A 82 -5.51 -1.07 16.33
CA ALA A 82 -6.40 -1.71 15.35
C ALA A 82 -7.71 -2.19 15.97
N ALA A 83 -7.66 -2.87 17.12
CA ALA A 83 -8.84 -3.32 17.85
C ALA A 83 -9.71 -2.15 18.33
N SER A 84 -9.08 -1.05 18.75
CA SER A 84 -9.78 0.18 19.15
C SER A 84 -10.51 0.81 17.98
N LEU A 85 -9.85 0.90 16.82
CA LEU A 85 -10.45 1.40 15.58
C LEU A 85 -11.60 0.52 15.11
N ILE A 86 -11.46 -0.80 15.20
CA ILE A 86 -12.52 -1.75 14.85
C ILE A 86 -13.74 -1.59 15.77
N GLN A 87 -13.53 -1.45 17.08
CA GLN A 87 -14.63 -1.21 18.01
C GLN A 87 -15.31 0.14 17.73
N ALA A 88 -14.53 1.18 17.45
CA ALA A 88 -15.07 2.48 17.09
C ALA A 88 -15.84 2.41 15.75
N ALA A 89 -15.36 1.60 14.79
CA ALA A 89 -16.01 1.38 13.52
C ALA A 89 -17.40 0.74 13.64
N GLU A 90 -17.67 -0.06 14.68
CA GLU A 90 -19.01 -0.60 14.93
C GLU A 90 -20.07 0.51 15.13
N ARG A 91 -19.66 1.73 15.49
CA ARG A 91 -20.51 2.92 15.58
C ARG A 91 -20.37 3.84 14.36
N GLU A 92 -19.17 3.93 13.81
CA GLU A 92 -18.82 4.83 12.70
C GLU A 92 -18.02 4.09 11.62
N PRO A 93 -18.69 3.49 10.61
CA PRO A 93 -18.05 2.64 9.59
C PRO A 93 -16.86 3.32 8.86
N ALA A 94 -16.88 4.64 8.68
CA ALA A 94 -15.76 5.40 8.10
C ALA A 94 -14.42 5.21 8.81
N LEU A 95 -14.38 4.82 10.10
CA LEU A 95 -13.13 4.55 10.82
C LEU A 95 -12.37 3.32 10.30
N LEU A 96 -13.00 2.48 9.46
CA LEU A 96 -12.30 1.42 8.73
C LEU A 96 -11.28 2.00 7.73
N ILE A 97 -11.48 3.22 7.26
CA ILE A 97 -10.52 3.91 6.39
C ILE A 97 -9.36 4.47 7.20
N ALA A 98 -9.60 4.91 8.43
CA ALA A 98 -8.52 5.25 9.36
C ALA A 98 -7.62 4.04 9.64
N PHE A 99 -8.17 2.82 9.70
CA PHE A 99 -7.38 1.59 9.77
C PHE A 99 -6.53 1.35 8.51
N ALA A 100 -7.10 1.55 7.31
CA ALA A 100 -6.35 1.44 6.06
C ALA A 100 -5.21 2.48 5.98
N ILE A 101 -5.47 3.72 6.41
CA ILE A 101 -4.48 4.80 6.51
C ILE A 101 -3.39 4.44 7.51
N LEU A 102 -3.75 3.94 8.69
CA LEU A 102 -2.80 3.51 9.72
C LEU A 102 -1.91 2.39 9.19
N PHE A 103 -2.47 1.42 8.47
CA PHE A 103 -1.70 0.34 7.85
C PHE A 103 -0.74 0.88 6.79
N ALA A 104 -1.21 1.71 5.85
CA ALA A 104 -0.35 2.32 4.83
C ALA A 104 0.76 3.19 5.45
N GLY A 105 0.43 3.97 6.48
CA GLY A 105 1.38 4.77 7.23
C GLY A 105 2.42 3.92 7.98
N PHE A 106 2.00 2.78 8.54
CA PHE A 106 2.90 1.82 9.19
C PHE A 106 3.89 1.19 8.18
N GLU A 107 3.41 0.78 7.00
CA GLU A 107 4.29 0.28 5.92
C GLU A 107 5.31 1.33 5.48
N ALA A 108 4.84 2.55 5.21
CA ALA A 108 5.68 3.66 4.79
C ALA A 108 6.71 4.03 5.88
N PHE A 109 6.29 4.04 7.15
CA PHE A 109 7.17 4.26 8.28
C PHE A 109 8.26 3.19 8.36
N PHE A 110 7.90 1.90 8.20
CA PHE A 110 8.87 0.82 8.33
C PHE A 110 9.87 0.81 7.17
N ILE A 111 9.40 1.01 5.93
CA ILE A 111 10.28 1.16 4.75
C ILE A 111 11.17 2.39 4.90
N GLY A 112 10.62 3.53 5.35
CA GLY A 112 11.36 4.76 5.60
C GLY A 112 12.40 4.61 6.71
N ALA A 113 12.07 3.92 7.80
CA ALA A 113 12.99 3.62 8.89
C ALA A 113 14.12 2.70 8.41
N ALA A 114 13.81 1.65 7.65
CA ALA A 114 14.82 0.78 7.05
C ALA A 114 15.71 1.54 6.05
N ALA A 115 15.15 2.49 5.30
CA ALA A 115 15.90 3.39 4.42
C ALA A 115 16.85 4.31 5.18
N ALA A 116 16.38 4.88 6.30
CA ALA A 116 17.18 5.75 7.17
C ALA A 116 18.35 5.01 7.83
N LEU A 117 18.22 3.70 8.03
CA LEU A 117 19.31 2.83 8.48
C LEU A 117 20.33 2.51 7.36
N GLY A 118 20.07 2.90 6.11
CA GLY A 118 21.01 2.80 4.98
C GLY A 118 20.49 1.97 3.80
N THR A 119 20.90 2.33 2.59
CA THR A 119 20.54 1.62 1.35
C THR A 119 21.05 0.17 1.33
N SER A 120 22.19 -0.08 1.97
CA SER A 120 22.75 -1.42 2.19
C SER A 120 21.81 -2.29 3.03
N MET A 121 21.19 -1.73 4.08
CA MET A 121 20.23 -2.42 4.95
C MET A 121 18.94 -2.75 4.19
N LEU A 122 18.39 -1.81 3.42
CA LEU A 122 17.25 -2.07 2.53
C LEU A 122 17.53 -3.18 1.52
N GLY A 123 18.74 -3.18 0.91
CA GLY A 123 19.17 -4.23 0.01
C GLY A 123 19.29 -5.59 0.68
N ALA A 124 19.83 -5.63 1.90
CA ALA A 124 20.00 -6.86 2.68
C ALA A 124 18.67 -7.45 3.19
N LEU A 125 17.72 -6.60 3.59
CA LEU A 125 16.39 -7.02 4.03
C LEU A 125 15.45 -7.35 2.88
N VAL A 126 15.76 -6.85 1.68
CA VAL A 126 14.98 -7.01 0.46
C VAL A 126 13.55 -6.48 0.65
N TRP A 127 13.30 -5.27 0.14
CA TRP A 127 12.04 -4.53 0.36
C TRP A 127 10.75 -5.35 0.15
N TRP A 128 10.71 -6.24 -0.86
CA TRP A 128 9.51 -7.04 -1.15
C TRP A 128 9.24 -8.09 -0.07
N ALA A 129 10.28 -8.58 0.62
CA ALA A 129 10.13 -9.52 1.71
C ALA A 129 9.49 -8.85 2.94
N ILE A 130 9.81 -7.57 3.19
CA ILE A 130 9.14 -6.74 4.20
C ILE A 130 7.66 -6.62 3.86
N LEU A 131 7.36 -6.19 2.63
CA LEU A 131 5.99 -6.02 2.16
C LEU A 131 5.18 -7.32 2.26
N ALA A 132 5.76 -8.45 1.86
CA ALA A 132 5.11 -9.76 1.94
C ALA A 132 4.83 -10.18 3.38
N GLY A 133 5.81 -10.01 4.28
CA GLY A 133 5.66 -10.35 5.69
C GLY A 133 4.55 -9.54 6.36
N ASN A 134 4.53 -8.23 6.12
CA ASN A 134 3.51 -7.35 6.68
C ASN A 134 2.12 -7.63 6.10
N LEU A 135 2.01 -7.92 4.80
CA LEU A 135 0.74 -8.30 4.18
C LEU A 135 0.18 -9.60 4.80
N LEU A 136 1.04 -10.61 4.98
CA LEU A 136 0.65 -11.86 5.65
C LEU A 136 0.17 -11.61 7.08
N ALA A 137 0.88 -10.76 7.83
CA ALA A 137 0.49 -10.40 9.18
C ALA A 137 -0.86 -9.69 9.21
N SER A 138 -1.07 -8.70 8.34
CA SER A 138 -2.33 -7.98 8.21
C SER A 138 -3.49 -8.90 7.86
N VAL A 139 -3.29 -9.83 6.92
CA VAL A 139 -4.31 -10.84 6.58
C VAL A 139 -4.64 -11.72 7.79
N ALA A 140 -3.64 -12.19 8.53
CA ALA A 140 -3.85 -13.04 9.70
C ALA A 140 -4.56 -12.30 10.85
N MET A 141 -4.17 -11.05 11.10
CA MET A 141 -4.82 -10.18 12.09
C MET A 141 -6.26 -9.87 11.71
N LEU A 142 -6.51 -9.52 10.44
CA LEU A 142 -7.84 -9.23 9.93
C LEU A 142 -8.74 -10.48 9.98
N TRP A 143 -8.20 -11.66 9.64
CA TRP A 143 -8.88 -12.92 9.82
C TRP A 143 -9.31 -13.13 11.27
N TYR A 144 -8.38 -12.90 12.22
CA TYR A 144 -8.69 -13.01 13.65
C TYR A 144 -9.84 -12.07 14.05
N PHE A 145 -9.81 -10.81 13.60
CA PHE A 145 -10.88 -9.87 13.84
C PHE A 145 -12.21 -10.30 13.20
N PHE A 146 -12.22 -10.82 11.98
CA PHE A 146 -13.44 -11.32 11.32
C PHE A 146 -14.05 -12.52 12.04
N ALA A 147 -13.21 -13.47 12.47
CA ALA A 147 -13.66 -14.61 13.24
C ALA A 147 -14.27 -14.19 14.59
N ARG A 148 -13.81 -13.06 15.15
CA ARG A 148 -14.23 -12.57 16.47
C ARG A 148 -15.40 -11.59 16.42
N HIS A 149 -15.49 -10.76 15.38
CA HIS A 149 -16.50 -9.73 15.18
C HIS A 149 -17.40 -10.10 13.99
N ARG A 150 -18.53 -10.77 14.24
CA ARG A 150 -19.44 -11.21 13.17
C ARG A 150 -20.07 -10.09 12.34
N ARG A 151 -20.10 -8.85 12.86
CA ARG A 151 -20.59 -7.65 12.14
C ARG A 151 -19.54 -7.04 11.21
N LEU A 152 -18.25 -7.28 11.45
CA LEU A 152 -17.16 -6.72 10.64
C LEU A 152 -17.24 -7.18 9.16
N PRO A 153 -17.45 -8.47 8.85
CA PRO A 153 -17.66 -8.92 7.48
C PRO A 153 -18.88 -8.28 6.82
N GLU A 154 -19.99 -8.12 7.53
CA GLU A 154 -21.21 -7.50 6.99
C GLU A 154 -20.98 -6.02 6.67
N MET A 155 -20.27 -5.30 7.55
CA MET A 155 -19.88 -3.90 7.35
C MET A 155 -18.83 -3.71 6.25
N LEU A 156 -17.94 -4.68 6.03
CA LEU A 156 -16.87 -4.62 5.01
C LEU A 156 -17.27 -5.21 3.66
N ILE A 157 -18.33 -6.01 3.57
CA ILE A 157 -18.71 -6.66 2.30
C ILE A 157 -20.01 -6.06 1.75
N GLY A 158 -20.95 -5.65 2.61
CA GLY A 158 -22.27 -5.15 2.18
C GLY A 158 -22.25 -3.77 1.52
N THR A 159 -21.42 -2.85 1.98
CA THR A 159 -21.27 -1.47 1.45
C THR A 159 -20.22 -1.36 0.34
N TRP A 160 -19.28 -2.31 0.26
CA TRP A 160 -18.13 -2.23 -0.64
C TRP A 160 -18.43 -2.56 -2.09
N GLY A 161 -19.53 -3.25 -2.41
CA GLY A 161 -19.90 -3.53 -3.79
C GLY A 161 -20.07 -2.25 -4.64
N GLY A 162 -20.60 -1.17 -4.03
CA GLY A 162 -20.69 0.14 -4.66
C GLY A 162 -19.33 0.78 -4.87
N VAL A 163 -18.50 0.81 -3.82
CA VAL A 163 -17.14 1.36 -3.80
C VAL A 163 -16.24 0.65 -4.81
N VAL A 164 -16.25 -0.67 -4.85
CA VAL A 164 -15.44 -1.48 -5.77
C VAL A 164 -15.85 -1.22 -7.21
N ARG A 165 -17.15 -1.19 -7.50
CA ARG A 165 -17.64 -0.89 -8.86
C ARG A 165 -17.25 0.52 -9.28
N GLU A 166 -17.48 1.50 -8.41
CA GLU A 166 -17.16 2.90 -8.67
C GLU A 166 -15.67 3.09 -8.92
N GLY A 167 -14.85 2.51 -8.05
CA GLY A 167 -13.41 2.54 -8.19
C GLY A 167 -12.89 1.79 -9.41
N ALA A 168 -13.47 0.66 -9.77
CA ALA A 168 -13.10 -0.04 -11.01
C ALA A 168 -13.40 0.80 -12.26
N VAL A 169 -14.52 1.52 -12.29
CA VAL A 169 -14.86 2.45 -13.39
C VAL A 169 -13.89 3.62 -13.43
N ALA A 170 -13.62 4.26 -12.28
CA ALA A 170 -12.65 5.35 -12.21
C ALA A 170 -11.25 4.89 -12.63
N GLY A 171 -10.80 3.75 -12.12
CA GLY A 171 -9.52 3.13 -12.46
C GLY A 171 -9.41 2.87 -13.96
N MET A 172 -10.42 2.22 -14.57
CA MET A 172 -10.44 1.98 -16.02
C MET A 172 -10.39 3.27 -16.83
N LEU A 173 -11.09 4.33 -16.39
CA LEU A 173 -11.00 5.65 -17.01
C LEU A 173 -9.56 6.18 -16.99
N GLY A 174 -8.90 6.12 -15.83
CA GLY A 174 -7.48 6.48 -15.71
C GLY A 174 -6.58 5.64 -16.62
N ALA A 175 -6.80 4.32 -16.67
CA ALA A 175 -6.04 3.39 -17.50
C ALA A 175 -6.13 3.77 -18.99
N VAL A 176 -7.35 4.07 -19.46
CA VAL A 176 -7.63 4.48 -20.85
C VAL A 176 -6.96 5.82 -21.15
N VAL A 177 -7.04 6.79 -20.24
CA VAL A 177 -6.39 8.10 -20.44
C VAL A 177 -4.88 7.96 -20.59
N VAL A 178 -4.23 7.18 -19.71
CA VAL A 178 -2.78 6.91 -19.84
C VAL A 178 -2.46 6.16 -21.13
N ALA A 179 -3.24 5.13 -21.47
CA ALA A 179 -3.03 4.36 -22.69
C ALA A 179 -3.16 5.22 -23.95
N VAL A 180 -4.16 6.11 -24.00
CA VAL A 180 -4.35 7.06 -25.11
C VAL A 180 -3.21 8.06 -25.17
N TRP A 181 -2.78 8.61 -24.03
CA TRP A 181 -1.65 9.54 -23.96
C TRP A 181 -0.37 8.94 -24.55
N PHE A 182 0.02 7.74 -24.11
CA PHE A 182 1.20 7.06 -24.64
C PHE A 182 1.02 6.60 -26.07
N LEU A 183 -0.18 6.17 -26.48
CA LEU A 183 -0.46 5.86 -27.88
C LEU A 183 -0.26 7.09 -28.78
N LEU A 184 -0.67 8.28 -28.34
CA LEU A 184 -0.46 9.51 -29.09
C LEU A 184 1.02 9.88 -29.23
N LEU A 185 1.82 9.69 -28.18
CA LEU A 185 3.27 9.90 -28.22
C LEU A 185 3.95 8.89 -29.15
N ASP A 186 3.63 7.61 -28.98
CA ASP A 186 4.11 6.51 -29.83
C ASP A 186 3.81 6.76 -31.31
N LEU A 187 2.60 7.22 -31.63
CA LEU A 187 2.20 7.59 -32.99
C LEU A 187 2.95 8.81 -33.52
N ALA A 188 3.19 9.83 -32.67
CA ALA A 188 3.96 11.01 -33.05
C ALA A 188 5.43 10.67 -33.37
N GLU A 189 5.98 9.63 -32.74
CA GLU A 189 7.31 9.09 -33.00
C GLU A 189 7.34 8.06 -34.15
N GLY A 190 6.18 7.75 -34.74
CA GLY A 190 6.04 6.80 -35.84
C GLY A 190 6.15 5.33 -35.43
N GLN A 191 6.08 5.03 -34.13
CA GLN A 191 6.20 3.67 -33.58
C GLN A 191 4.94 3.31 -32.78
N PRO A 192 3.84 2.88 -33.43
CA PRO A 192 2.60 2.57 -32.72
C PRO A 192 2.80 1.47 -31.68
N LEU A 193 2.27 1.68 -30.48
CA LEU A 193 2.33 0.73 -29.34
C LEU A 193 3.75 0.43 -28.84
N HIS A 194 4.73 1.29 -29.15
CA HIS A 194 6.10 1.14 -28.65
C HIS A 194 6.16 1.04 -27.13
N THR A 195 5.48 1.94 -26.42
CA THR A 195 5.50 1.98 -24.96
C THR A 195 5.02 0.67 -24.30
N PRO A 196 3.81 0.13 -24.61
CA PRO A 196 3.36 -1.13 -24.04
C PRO A 196 4.19 -2.34 -24.49
N ILE A 197 4.77 -2.32 -25.70
CA ILE A 197 5.72 -3.36 -26.14
C ILE A 197 6.98 -3.32 -25.29
N LEU A 198 7.59 -2.15 -25.12
CA LEU A 198 8.83 -1.98 -24.39
C LEU A 198 8.67 -2.39 -22.92
N LEU A 199 7.66 -1.85 -22.24
CA LEU A 199 7.41 -2.14 -20.84
C LEU A 199 6.96 -3.59 -20.63
N GLY A 200 6.08 -4.10 -21.49
CA GLY A 200 5.65 -5.49 -21.45
C GLY A 200 6.79 -6.48 -21.70
N THR A 201 7.71 -6.18 -22.62
CA THR A 201 8.89 -7.01 -22.90
C THR A 201 9.80 -7.14 -21.68
N ARG A 202 9.93 -6.07 -20.89
CA ARG A 202 10.70 -6.10 -19.64
C ARG A 202 10.04 -6.93 -18.55
N ILE A 203 8.72 -6.94 -18.48
CA ILE A 203 7.94 -7.68 -17.48
C ILE A 203 7.83 -9.17 -17.84
N PHE A 204 7.49 -9.47 -19.09
CA PHE A 204 7.15 -10.83 -19.55
C PHE A 204 8.25 -11.51 -20.37
N GLY A 205 9.30 -10.77 -20.74
CA GLY A 205 10.40 -11.26 -21.57
C GLY A 205 10.13 -11.16 -23.07
N ALA A 206 11.21 -11.10 -23.86
CA ALA A 206 11.18 -10.94 -25.32
C ALA A 206 10.81 -12.22 -26.09
N ALA A 207 10.48 -13.31 -25.39
CA ALA A 207 10.13 -14.59 -26.02
C ALA A 207 8.73 -14.59 -26.67
N HIS A 208 7.88 -13.64 -26.29
CA HIS A 208 6.50 -13.55 -26.77
C HIS A 208 6.39 -12.61 -28.00
N PRO A 209 5.48 -12.89 -28.95
CA PRO A 209 5.18 -11.95 -30.03
C PRO A 209 4.68 -10.61 -29.48
N ALA A 210 5.03 -9.50 -30.14
CA ALA A 210 4.68 -8.15 -29.70
C ALA A 210 3.17 -7.98 -29.41
N ALA A 211 2.30 -8.55 -30.25
CA ALA A 211 0.85 -8.51 -30.03
C ALA A 211 0.42 -9.16 -28.69
N VAL A 212 1.06 -10.27 -28.31
CA VAL A 212 0.79 -10.95 -27.03
C VAL A 212 1.30 -10.10 -25.87
N ILE A 213 2.49 -9.51 -26.01
CA ILE A 213 3.06 -8.61 -25.00
C ILE A 213 2.13 -7.43 -24.74
N VAL A 214 1.61 -6.79 -25.80
CA VAL A 214 0.66 -5.68 -25.68
C VAL A 214 -0.60 -6.11 -24.93
N ILE A 215 -1.16 -7.28 -25.24
CA ILE A 215 -2.35 -7.79 -24.54
C ILE A 215 -2.06 -8.02 -23.04
N LEU A 216 -0.98 -8.73 -22.72
CA LEU A 216 -0.59 -9.02 -21.34
C LEU A 216 -0.31 -7.74 -20.55
N TYR A 217 0.42 -6.80 -21.16
CA TYR A 217 0.71 -5.50 -20.55
C TYR A 217 -0.58 -4.69 -20.33
N THR A 218 -1.49 -4.67 -21.31
CA THR A 218 -2.79 -3.97 -21.19
C THR A 218 -3.63 -4.52 -20.05
N ILE A 219 -3.63 -5.85 -19.86
CA ILE A 219 -4.33 -6.50 -18.74
C ILE A 219 -3.71 -6.07 -17.41
N VAL A 220 -2.39 -6.17 -17.26
CA VAL A 220 -1.71 -5.77 -16.02
C VAL A 220 -1.93 -4.29 -15.72
N HIS A 221 -1.74 -3.42 -16.72
CA HIS A 221 -2.00 -1.99 -16.62
C HIS A 221 -3.43 -1.70 -16.17
N GLY A 222 -4.43 -2.31 -16.82
CA GLY A 222 -5.83 -2.14 -16.46
C GLY A 222 -6.16 -2.62 -15.05
N LEU A 223 -5.64 -3.78 -14.63
CA LEU A 223 -5.83 -4.31 -13.28
C LEU A 223 -5.17 -3.42 -12.22
N THR A 224 -3.97 -2.93 -12.48
CA THR A 224 -3.26 -1.99 -11.60
C THR A 224 -4.07 -0.71 -11.42
N PHE A 225 -4.61 -0.13 -12.50
CA PHE A 225 -5.44 1.05 -12.42
C PHE A 225 -6.80 0.80 -11.75
N ILE A 226 -7.43 -0.35 -11.97
CA ILE A 226 -8.65 -0.75 -11.24
C ILE A 226 -8.35 -0.80 -9.74
N LEU A 227 -7.25 -1.43 -9.33
CA LEU A 227 -6.85 -1.49 -7.92
C LEU A 227 -6.72 -0.08 -7.34
N PHE A 228 -6.03 0.83 -8.05
CA PHE A 228 -5.91 2.22 -7.61
C PHE A 228 -7.24 2.96 -7.54
N GLY A 229 -8.12 2.77 -8.52
CA GLY A 229 -9.44 3.37 -8.51
C GLY A 229 -10.30 2.86 -7.35
N VAL A 230 -10.24 1.57 -7.01
CA VAL A 230 -10.93 0.98 -5.84
C VAL A 230 -10.41 1.57 -4.54
N ILE A 231 -9.09 1.73 -4.41
CA ILE A 231 -8.48 2.41 -3.26
C ILE A 231 -9.01 3.86 -3.18
N ALA A 232 -8.96 4.63 -4.27
CA ALA A 232 -9.44 6.00 -4.30
C ALA A 232 -10.93 6.12 -3.94
N ALA A 233 -11.79 5.26 -4.49
CA ALA A 233 -13.22 5.23 -4.19
C ALA A 233 -13.47 4.91 -2.71
N ALA A 234 -12.71 3.98 -2.12
CA ALA A 234 -12.83 3.64 -0.72
C ALA A 234 -12.50 4.85 0.17
N LEU A 235 -11.44 5.56 -0.16
CA LEU A 235 -11.03 6.76 0.56
C LEU A 235 -12.09 7.87 0.48
N ILE A 236 -12.66 8.10 -0.71
CA ILE A 236 -13.70 9.11 -0.93
C ILE A 236 -14.96 8.77 -0.15
N SER A 237 -15.38 7.51 -0.18
CA SER A 237 -16.53 7.04 0.61
C SER A 237 -16.37 7.29 2.11
N GLY A 238 -15.15 7.29 2.66
CA GLY A 238 -14.92 7.67 4.05
C GLY A 238 -14.94 9.17 4.30
N ALA A 239 -14.41 9.94 3.35
CA ALA A 239 -14.37 11.39 3.46
C ALA A 239 -15.76 12.03 3.45
N GLU A 240 -16.77 11.38 2.85
CA GLU A 240 -18.16 11.85 2.90
C GLU A 240 -18.76 11.84 4.31
N GLU A 241 -18.35 10.89 5.16
CA GLU A 241 -18.88 10.74 6.51
C GLU A 241 -18.19 11.66 7.53
N GLN A 242 -16.93 12.09 7.30
CA GLN A 242 -16.21 13.00 8.21
C GLN A 242 -15.41 14.07 7.43
N PRO A 243 -15.72 15.38 7.55
CA PRO A 243 -15.02 16.47 6.84
C PRO A 243 -13.51 16.55 7.11
N LEU A 244 -13.05 16.11 8.29
CA LEU A 244 -11.62 16.08 8.64
C LEU A 244 -10.81 15.04 7.83
N LEU A 245 -11.47 14.04 7.23
CA LEU A 245 -10.82 13.06 6.34
C LEU A 245 -10.50 13.62 4.95
N VAL A 246 -11.00 14.81 4.58
CA VAL A 246 -10.64 15.48 3.32
C VAL A 246 -9.15 15.86 3.29
N LEU A 247 -8.62 16.33 4.43
CA LEU A 247 -7.18 16.56 4.60
C LEU A 247 -6.41 15.24 4.58
N GLY A 248 -6.97 14.17 5.17
CA GLY A 248 -6.43 12.81 5.08
C GLY A 248 -6.41 12.25 3.66
N LEU A 249 -7.40 12.59 2.84
CA LEU A 249 -7.52 12.22 1.43
C LEU A 249 -6.48 12.95 0.58
N ALA A 250 -6.28 14.25 0.83
CA ALA A 250 -5.25 15.06 0.17
C ALA A 250 -3.84 14.63 0.60
N ILE A 251 -3.62 14.36 1.89
CA ILE A 251 -2.37 13.82 2.42
C ILE A 251 -2.12 12.42 1.86
N LEU A 252 -3.13 11.57 1.74
CA LEU A 252 -2.97 10.22 1.20
C LEU A 252 -2.79 10.22 -0.31
N PHE A 253 -3.48 11.09 -1.07
CA PHE A 253 -3.23 11.28 -2.50
C PHE A 253 -1.82 11.83 -2.75
N THR A 254 -1.37 12.78 -1.92
CA THR A 254 -0.01 13.32 -1.98
C THR A 254 1.03 12.29 -1.54
N ALA A 255 0.79 11.56 -0.45
CA ALA A 255 1.65 10.47 0.01
C ALA A 255 1.65 9.32 -0.97
N PHE A 256 0.56 9.08 -1.69
CA PHE A 256 0.43 8.09 -2.75
C PHE A 256 1.19 8.52 -4.01
N GLU A 257 1.09 9.77 -4.46
CA GLU A 257 1.93 10.30 -5.55
C GLU A 257 3.42 10.24 -5.17
N VAL A 258 3.77 10.66 -3.96
CA VAL A 258 5.15 10.58 -3.44
C VAL A 258 5.61 9.13 -3.27
N PHE A 259 4.73 8.22 -2.87
CA PHE A 259 5.03 6.79 -2.74
C PHE A 259 5.06 6.07 -4.09
N PHE A 260 4.22 6.44 -5.05
CA PHE A 260 4.23 5.89 -6.40
C PHE A 260 5.47 6.36 -7.15
N VAL A 261 5.80 7.65 -7.08
CA VAL A 261 7.05 8.21 -7.58
C VAL A 261 8.23 7.59 -6.84
N GLY A 262 8.17 7.45 -5.51
CA GLY A 262 9.20 6.78 -4.71
C GLY A 262 9.39 5.30 -5.05
N ALA A 263 8.30 4.55 -5.24
CA ALA A 263 8.31 3.14 -5.61
C ALA A 263 8.76 2.94 -7.06
N VAL A 264 8.40 3.83 -7.98
CA VAL A 264 8.93 3.82 -9.35
C VAL A 264 10.43 4.17 -9.33
N VAL A 265 10.86 5.17 -8.57
CA VAL A 265 12.27 5.54 -8.45
C VAL A 265 13.11 4.42 -7.79
N ILE A 266 12.55 3.69 -6.82
CA ILE A 266 13.27 2.67 -6.05
C ILE A 266 13.18 1.28 -6.71
N ALA A 267 11.98 0.84 -7.11
CA ALA A 267 11.71 -0.51 -7.60
C ALA A 267 11.66 -0.61 -9.13
N ALA A 268 11.38 0.49 -9.81
CA ALA A 268 11.22 0.53 -11.27
C ALA A 268 12.05 1.64 -11.91
N LYS A 269 13.26 1.92 -11.39
CA LYS A 269 14.18 2.90 -11.99
C LYS A 269 14.36 2.66 -13.49
N TRP A 270 14.38 1.38 -13.87
CA TRP A 270 14.43 0.95 -15.27
C TRP A 270 13.27 1.48 -16.11
N VAL A 271 12.09 1.77 -15.55
CA VAL A 271 10.98 2.42 -16.28
C VAL A 271 11.34 3.86 -16.61
N LEU A 272 11.99 4.58 -15.68
CA LEU A 272 12.45 5.95 -15.91
C LEU A 272 13.66 6.01 -16.86
N ASP A 273 14.41 4.92 -16.97
CA ASP A 273 15.50 4.79 -17.96
C ASP A 273 14.96 4.60 -19.38
N GLU A 274 13.75 4.05 -19.54
CA GLU A 274 13.18 3.72 -20.86
C GLU A 274 12.06 4.66 -21.30
N VAL A 275 11.28 5.20 -20.36
CA VAL A 275 10.15 6.09 -20.62
C VAL A 275 10.48 7.47 -20.09
N SER A 276 10.20 8.49 -20.91
CA SER A 276 10.50 9.86 -20.52
C SER A 276 9.73 10.29 -19.26
N GLY A 277 10.47 10.79 -18.26
CA GLY A 277 9.88 11.20 -16.98
C GLY A 277 8.79 12.26 -17.11
N TRP A 278 8.89 13.18 -18.06
CA TRP A 278 7.85 14.20 -18.30
C TRP A 278 6.57 13.58 -18.90
N ALA A 279 6.72 12.62 -19.80
CA ALA A 279 5.60 11.94 -20.44
C ALA A 279 4.83 11.09 -19.41
N LEU A 280 5.56 10.38 -18.55
CA LEU A 280 4.99 9.64 -17.42
C LEU A 280 4.24 10.58 -16.46
N PHE A 281 4.86 11.69 -16.09
CA PHE A 281 4.27 12.68 -15.18
C PHE A 281 2.96 13.27 -15.74
N LEU A 282 2.95 13.72 -17.00
CA LEU A 282 1.74 14.26 -17.61
C LEU A 282 0.63 13.20 -17.78
N GLY A 283 0.99 11.99 -18.17
CA GLY A 283 0.05 10.87 -18.28
C GLY A 283 -0.68 10.62 -16.96
N ASN A 284 0.05 10.62 -15.85
CA ASN A 284 -0.51 10.45 -14.52
C ASN A 284 -1.40 11.62 -14.10
N ILE A 285 -1.00 12.87 -14.38
CA ILE A 285 -1.85 14.05 -14.12
C ILE A 285 -3.17 13.94 -14.88
N PHE A 286 -3.14 13.57 -16.16
CA PHE A 286 -4.37 13.44 -16.95
C PHE A 286 -5.28 12.34 -16.40
N ALA A 287 -4.71 11.19 -16.03
CA ALA A 287 -5.46 10.10 -15.44
C ALA A 287 -6.06 10.48 -14.08
N ALA A 288 -5.28 11.08 -13.19
CA ALA A 288 -5.74 11.55 -11.89
C ALA A 288 -6.86 12.59 -12.03
N THR A 289 -6.70 13.54 -12.96
CA THR A 289 -7.71 14.56 -13.25
C THR A 289 -9.02 13.92 -13.74
N ALA A 290 -8.94 12.95 -14.66
CA ALA A 290 -10.11 12.26 -15.17
C ALA A 290 -10.83 11.45 -14.07
N MET A 291 -10.06 10.75 -13.23
CA MET A 291 -10.57 10.00 -12.08
C MET A 291 -11.25 10.93 -11.07
N LEU A 292 -10.59 12.02 -10.68
CA LEU A 292 -11.13 13.03 -9.76
C LEU A 292 -12.40 13.67 -10.30
N TRP A 293 -12.41 14.04 -11.58
CA TRP A 293 -13.60 14.58 -12.23
C TRP A 293 -14.78 13.59 -12.17
N TYR A 294 -14.54 12.31 -12.46
CA TYR A 294 -15.56 11.27 -12.35
C TYR A 294 -16.12 11.17 -10.92
N PHE A 295 -15.24 11.17 -9.91
CA PHE A 295 -15.67 11.15 -8.51
C PHE A 295 -16.45 12.40 -8.11
N PHE A 296 -16.01 13.60 -8.45
CA PHE A 296 -16.73 14.83 -8.14
C PHE A 296 -18.08 14.93 -8.87
N ALA A 297 -18.17 14.43 -10.10
CA ALA A 297 -19.43 14.37 -10.84
C ALA A 297 -20.45 13.44 -10.16
N ARG A 298 -19.96 12.37 -9.52
CA ARG A 298 -20.76 11.39 -8.76
C ARG A 298 -21.16 11.91 -7.37
N HIS A 299 -20.23 12.57 -6.68
CA HIS A 299 -20.34 13.03 -5.30
C HIS A 299 -20.45 14.55 -5.21
N ARG A 300 -21.55 15.11 -5.75
CA ARG A 300 -21.74 16.57 -5.83
C ARG A 300 -21.74 17.26 -4.47
N THR A 301 -22.17 16.57 -3.41
CA THR A 301 -22.16 17.05 -2.03
C THR A 301 -20.74 17.32 -1.49
N LEU A 302 -19.75 16.51 -1.88
CA LEU A 302 -18.34 16.73 -1.57
C LEU A 302 -17.81 17.99 -2.27
N ALA A 303 -18.14 18.17 -3.55
CA ALA A 303 -17.73 19.32 -4.33
C ALA A 303 -18.26 20.64 -3.75
N THR A 304 -19.54 20.67 -3.33
CA THR A 304 -20.13 21.87 -2.73
C THR A 304 -19.54 22.21 -1.36
N ARG A 305 -19.23 21.20 -0.53
CA ARG A 305 -18.62 21.41 0.80
C ARG A 305 -17.18 21.93 0.71
N LEU A 306 -16.41 21.43 -0.24
CA LEU A 306 -15.04 21.90 -0.51
C LEU A 306 -15.00 23.34 -1.00
N ILE A 307 -16.00 23.78 -1.78
CA ILE A 307 -16.09 25.16 -2.26
C ILE A 307 -16.57 26.08 -1.12
N GLY A 308 -17.56 25.66 -0.33
CA GLY A 308 -18.10 26.46 0.78
C GLY A 308 -17.09 26.72 1.90
N SER A 309 -16.17 25.78 2.19
CA SER A 309 -15.14 25.99 3.23
C SER A 309 -14.04 26.99 2.83
N TRP A 310 -14.01 27.43 1.57
CA TRP A 310 -13.09 28.47 1.07
C TRP A 310 -13.76 29.85 0.99
N GLU A 311 -15.08 29.92 1.12
CA GLU A 311 -15.83 31.19 1.14
C GLU A 311 -16.02 31.74 2.57
N ASP A 312 -15.78 30.91 3.59
CA ASP A 312 -15.91 31.25 5.02
C ASP A 312 -14.57 31.66 5.69
N ASP A 313 -13.46 31.76 4.93
CA ASP A 313 -12.15 32.34 5.34
C ASP A 313 -11.86 33.64 4.58
#